data_AF-A0A498QRN6-F1
#
_entry.id   AF-A0A498QRN6-F1
#
_cell.length_a   1.000
_cell.length_b   1.000
_cell.length_c   1.000
_cell.angle_alpha   90.00
_cell.angle_beta   90.00
_cell.angle_gamma   90.00
#
_symmetry.space_group_name_H-M   'P 1'
#
loop_
_entity.id
_entity.type
_entity.pdbx_description
1 polymer ?
#
loop_
_entity_poly.entity_id
_entity_poly.type
_entity_poly.pdbx_seq_one_letter_code
_entity_poly.pdbx_strand_id
1 'polypeptide(L)'
;MSPPKVGVLALQGDTREHLAALREAGAEAMPVRRRDELDAVDALVLPGGESTTISHLLRDFDLLEPLRARLAEGLPAYGACAGMILLASEILDAGARGREAVPLRGIDMTVRRNAFGRQVDSFEGDVAFAGLGDPVRAVFIRAPWVERAGEGVQVLARAAGHIVAVRQGVVLATAFHPEITGDRRIHQLFVDIVRGRR
;
A
#
# COMPACT_ATOMS: atom_id res chain seq x y z
N MET A 1 14.41 -21.36 6.09
CA MET A 1 13.57 -20.92 4.96
C MET A 1 14.26 -19.77 4.29
N SER A 2 14.31 -19.75 2.96
CA SER A 2 14.85 -18.61 2.21
C SER A 2 14.02 -17.35 2.50
N PRO A 3 14.62 -16.15 2.49
CA PRO A 3 13.86 -14.91 2.64
C PRO A 3 12.86 -14.77 1.48
N PRO A 4 11.64 -14.27 1.72
CA PRO A 4 10.68 -14.04 0.64
C PRO A 4 11.18 -12.94 -0.29
N LYS A 5 10.93 -13.08 -1.59
CA LYS A 5 11.21 -12.07 -2.60
C LYS A 5 10.06 -11.07 -2.66
N VAL A 6 10.31 -9.85 -2.19
CA VAL A 6 9.32 -8.78 -2.14
C VAL A 6 9.67 -7.71 -3.16
N GLY A 7 8.81 -7.55 -4.15
CA GLY A 7 8.90 -6.47 -5.13
C GLY A 7 8.44 -5.13 -4.56
N VAL A 8 8.99 -4.03 -5.06
CA VAL A 8 8.42 -2.68 -4.89
C VAL A 8 8.10 -2.13 -6.26
N LEU A 9 6.84 -1.77 -6.52
CA LEU A 9 6.41 -1.18 -7.79
C LEU A 9 7.15 0.15 -8.00
N ALA A 10 8.13 0.15 -8.90
CA ALA A 10 9.12 1.20 -9.07
C ALA A 10 8.84 2.08 -10.31
N LEU A 11 7.56 2.34 -10.58
CA LEU A 11 7.10 3.22 -11.65
C LEU A 11 7.14 4.69 -11.22
N GLN A 12 6.74 4.95 -9.98
CA GLN A 12 6.79 6.27 -9.34
C GLN A 12 6.64 6.06 -7.82
N GLY A 13 7.21 6.95 -7.00
CA GLY A 13 7.05 6.95 -5.55
C GLY A 13 8.34 6.61 -4.78
N ASP A 14 8.21 6.46 -3.47
CA ASP A 14 9.30 6.30 -2.48
C ASP A 14 9.89 4.88 -2.48
N THR A 15 10.33 4.44 -3.66
CA THR A 15 10.78 3.07 -3.92
C THR A 15 11.99 2.71 -3.07
N ARG A 16 12.96 3.62 -2.95
CA ARG A 16 14.24 3.35 -2.29
C ARG A 16 14.03 3.08 -0.79
N GLU A 17 13.17 3.86 -0.16
CA GLU A 17 12.83 3.80 1.25
C GLU A 17 12.12 2.49 1.57
N HIS A 18 11.15 2.08 0.73
CA HIS A 18 10.52 0.76 0.86
C HIS A 18 11.50 -0.40 0.67
N LEU A 19 12.41 -0.33 -0.30
CA LEU A 19 13.43 -1.37 -0.52
C LEU A 19 14.36 -1.52 0.69
N ALA A 20 14.77 -0.40 1.32
CA ALA A 20 15.58 -0.43 2.53
C ALA A 20 14.83 -1.07 3.71
N ALA A 21 13.60 -0.61 3.96
CA ALA A 21 12.76 -1.11 5.05
C ALA A 21 12.42 -2.61 4.91
N LEU A 22 12.20 -3.10 3.70
CA LEU A 22 11.97 -4.53 3.43
C LEU A 22 13.21 -5.39 3.71
N ARG A 23 14.42 -4.89 3.38
CA ARG A 23 15.67 -5.60 3.69
C ARG A 23 15.92 -5.66 5.18
N GLU A 24 15.65 -4.55 5.90
CA GLU A 24 15.71 -4.50 7.37
C GLU A 24 14.71 -5.47 8.01
N ALA A 25 13.53 -5.68 7.40
CA ALA A 25 12.53 -6.66 7.82
C ALA A 25 12.87 -8.13 7.43
N GLY A 26 13.99 -8.35 6.74
CA GLY A 26 14.49 -9.69 6.39
C GLY A 26 13.91 -10.29 5.11
N ALA A 27 13.45 -9.47 4.16
CA ALA A 27 13.07 -9.90 2.81
C ALA A 27 14.19 -9.65 1.79
N GLU A 28 14.18 -10.42 0.71
CA GLU A 28 14.95 -10.10 -0.50
C GLU A 28 14.14 -9.08 -1.31
N ALA A 29 14.62 -7.84 -1.43
CA ALA A 29 13.84 -6.74 -1.99
C ALA A 29 14.38 -6.26 -3.34
N MET A 30 13.50 -6.17 -4.35
CA MET A 30 13.83 -5.73 -5.71
C MET A 30 12.80 -4.73 -6.28
N PRO A 31 13.22 -3.78 -7.14
CA PRO A 31 12.27 -2.94 -7.86
C PRO A 31 11.51 -3.77 -8.92
N VAL A 32 10.26 -3.41 -9.17
CA VAL A 32 9.40 -3.99 -10.22
C VAL A 32 8.92 -2.88 -11.15
N ARG A 33 9.31 -2.97 -12.41
CA ARG A 33 9.00 -2.03 -13.50
C ARG A 33 8.47 -2.73 -14.74
N ARG A 34 8.62 -4.06 -14.82
CA ARG A 34 8.28 -4.88 -15.99
C ARG A 34 7.56 -6.16 -15.57
N ARG A 35 6.93 -6.80 -16.55
CA ARG A 35 6.15 -8.03 -16.35
C ARG A 35 6.99 -9.16 -15.75
N ASP A 36 8.14 -9.46 -16.32
CA ASP A 36 8.99 -10.56 -15.85
C ASP A 36 9.47 -10.35 -14.39
N GLU A 37 9.64 -9.08 -13.97
CA GLU A 37 9.99 -8.74 -12.59
C GLU A 37 8.80 -8.94 -11.64
N LEU A 38 7.57 -8.66 -12.09
CA LEU A 38 6.34 -8.94 -11.33
C LEU A 38 6.11 -10.44 -11.16
N ASP A 39 6.41 -11.23 -12.19
CA ASP A 39 6.24 -12.69 -12.16
C ASP A 39 7.30 -13.38 -11.26
N ALA A 40 8.43 -12.70 -11.00
CA ALA A 40 9.54 -13.23 -10.21
C ALA A 40 9.42 -13.03 -8.69
N VAL A 41 8.43 -12.25 -8.21
CA VAL A 41 8.29 -11.89 -6.79
C VAL A 41 7.18 -12.67 -6.10
N ASP A 42 7.41 -12.99 -4.83
CA ASP A 42 6.45 -13.68 -3.95
C ASP A 42 5.39 -12.73 -3.39
N ALA A 43 5.71 -11.43 -3.33
CA ALA A 43 4.83 -10.38 -2.80
C ALA A 43 5.18 -9.01 -3.40
N LEU A 44 4.26 -8.04 -3.32
CA LEU A 44 4.45 -6.71 -3.91
C LEU A 44 4.08 -5.56 -2.97
N VAL A 45 4.95 -4.57 -2.87
CA VAL A 45 4.64 -3.27 -2.26
C VAL A 45 4.28 -2.26 -3.35
N LEU A 46 3.15 -1.59 -3.19
CA LEU A 46 2.77 -0.40 -3.95
C LEU A 46 3.10 0.83 -3.09
N PRO A 47 4.09 1.64 -3.49
CA PRO A 47 4.57 2.76 -2.67
C PRO A 47 3.56 3.92 -2.68
N GLY A 48 3.89 4.95 -1.89
CA GLY A 48 3.26 6.27 -2.00
C GLY A 48 3.56 6.98 -3.33
N GLY A 49 3.08 8.22 -3.47
CA GLY A 49 3.28 9.03 -4.68
C GLY A 49 1.98 9.60 -5.24
N GLU A 50 1.86 9.66 -6.57
CA GLU A 50 0.62 10.03 -7.25
C GLU A 50 -0.02 8.81 -7.91
N SER A 51 -1.04 8.27 -7.24
CA SER A 51 -1.99 7.27 -7.76
C SER A 51 -2.42 7.42 -9.23
N THR A 52 -2.69 8.63 -9.75
CA THR A 52 -3.08 8.83 -11.17
C THR A 52 -1.91 8.61 -12.11
N THR A 53 -0.73 9.10 -11.76
CA THR A 53 0.52 8.85 -12.50
C THR A 53 0.88 7.37 -12.45
N ILE A 54 0.81 6.73 -11.28
CA ILE A 54 1.07 5.29 -11.17
C ILE A 54 0.07 4.50 -12.03
N SER A 55 -1.21 4.88 -12.03
CA SER A 55 -2.23 4.27 -12.88
C SER A 55 -1.96 4.43 -14.37
N HIS A 56 -1.49 5.61 -14.79
CA HIS A 56 -1.08 5.86 -16.16
C HIS A 56 0.10 4.97 -16.56
N LEU A 57 1.16 4.94 -15.74
CA LEU A 57 2.35 4.14 -16.00
C LEU A 57 2.05 2.64 -15.99
N LEU A 58 1.14 2.16 -15.13
CA LEU A 58 0.69 0.77 -15.15
C LEU A 58 0.05 0.39 -16.49
N ARG A 59 -0.62 1.31 -17.18
CA ARG A 59 -1.16 1.07 -18.52
C ARG A 59 -0.07 1.15 -19.58
N ASP A 60 0.77 2.19 -19.54
CA ASP A 60 1.84 2.39 -20.53
C ASP A 60 2.86 1.25 -20.56
N PHE A 61 3.10 0.60 -19.42
CA PHE A 61 4.01 -0.54 -19.30
C PHE A 61 3.28 -1.90 -19.34
N ASP A 62 2.01 -1.94 -19.71
CA ASP A 62 1.19 -3.15 -19.80
C ASP A 62 1.18 -3.99 -18.51
N LEU A 63 1.26 -3.33 -17.34
CA LEU A 63 1.32 -3.97 -16.02
C LEU A 63 -0.03 -4.02 -15.30
N LEU A 64 -1.01 -3.21 -15.72
CA LEU A 64 -2.29 -3.09 -15.03
C LEU A 64 -3.04 -4.42 -14.90
N GLU A 65 -3.32 -5.07 -16.03
CA GLU A 65 -4.06 -6.34 -16.04
C GLU A 65 -3.25 -7.50 -15.45
N PRO A 66 -1.95 -7.66 -15.73
CA PRO A 66 -1.09 -8.60 -15.01
C PRO A 66 -1.16 -8.50 -13.48
N LEU A 67 -1.09 -7.27 -12.95
CA LEU A 67 -1.10 -7.04 -11.52
C LEU A 67 -2.46 -7.36 -10.91
N ARG A 68 -3.56 -6.97 -11.58
CA ARG A 68 -4.93 -7.36 -11.17
C ARG A 68 -5.10 -8.87 -11.11
N ALA A 69 -4.61 -9.60 -12.11
CA ALA A 69 -4.68 -11.06 -12.14
C ALA A 69 -3.91 -11.68 -10.97
N ARG A 70 -2.67 -11.25 -10.74
CA ARG A 70 -1.84 -11.73 -9.60
C ARG A 70 -2.50 -11.47 -8.25
N LEU A 71 -3.10 -10.29 -8.06
CA LEU A 71 -3.83 -9.95 -6.83
C LEU A 71 -5.06 -10.86 -6.65
N ALA A 72 -5.82 -11.11 -7.73
CA ALA A 72 -6.97 -12.02 -7.69
C ALA A 72 -6.57 -13.47 -7.41
N GLU A 73 -5.37 -13.88 -7.82
CA GLU A 73 -4.77 -15.19 -7.52
C GLU A 73 -4.19 -15.29 -6.10
N GLY A 74 -4.22 -14.20 -5.32
CA GLY A 74 -3.80 -14.19 -3.92
C GLY A 74 -2.37 -13.74 -3.67
N LEU A 75 -1.76 -12.99 -4.60
CA LEU A 75 -0.47 -12.33 -4.36
C LEU A 75 -0.53 -11.46 -3.08
N PRO A 76 0.30 -11.73 -2.05
CA PRO A 76 0.44 -10.83 -0.92
C PRO A 76 0.88 -9.44 -1.38
N ALA A 77 0.17 -8.41 -0.95
CA ALA A 77 0.46 -7.05 -1.35
C ALA A 77 0.35 -6.05 -0.20
N TYR A 78 1.16 -4.99 -0.26
CA TYR A 78 1.08 -3.89 0.69
C TYR A 78 1.03 -2.55 -0.03
N GLY A 79 -0.03 -1.76 0.19
CA GLY A 79 -0.17 -0.42 -0.36
C GLY A 79 0.02 0.68 0.69
N ALA A 80 1.02 1.55 0.49
CA ALA A 80 1.24 2.74 1.32
C ALA A 80 0.73 4.00 0.60
N CYS A 81 -0.10 4.81 1.27
CA CYS A 81 -0.66 6.06 0.74
C CYS A 81 -1.30 5.91 -0.65
N ALA A 82 -0.63 6.31 -1.74
CA ALA A 82 -1.09 6.07 -3.11
C ALA A 82 -1.33 4.58 -3.40
N GLY A 83 -0.52 3.68 -2.85
CA GLY A 83 -0.73 2.24 -2.93
C GLY A 83 -2.04 1.79 -2.28
N MET A 84 -2.46 2.41 -1.17
CA MET A 84 -3.77 2.13 -0.54
C MET A 84 -4.91 2.51 -1.49
N ILE A 85 -4.83 3.67 -2.14
CA ILE A 85 -5.81 4.12 -3.13
C ILE A 85 -5.94 3.08 -4.25
N LEU A 86 -4.80 2.63 -4.79
CA LEU A 86 -4.79 1.67 -5.90
C LEU A 86 -5.30 0.30 -5.50
N LEU A 87 -5.05 -0.18 -4.29
CA LEU A 87 -5.55 -1.49 -3.83
C LEU A 87 -7.06 -1.52 -3.57
N ALA A 88 -7.74 -0.37 -3.50
CA ALA A 88 -9.17 -0.31 -3.27
C ALA A 88 -9.98 -0.98 -4.40
N SER A 89 -11.18 -1.43 -4.05
CA SER A 89 -12.19 -1.89 -5.01
C SER A 89 -12.91 -0.72 -5.71
N GLU A 90 -12.98 0.41 -5.01
CA GLU A 90 -13.62 1.65 -5.46
C GLU A 90 -12.80 2.86 -4.98
N ILE A 91 -12.65 3.86 -5.84
CA ILE A 91 -11.89 5.08 -5.55
C ILE A 91 -12.82 6.30 -5.73
N LEU A 92 -13.01 7.07 -4.65
CA LEU A 92 -13.66 8.37 -4.69
C LEU A 92 -12.62 9.46 -4.99
N ASP A 93 -13.05 10.50 -5.72
CA ASP A 93 -12.20 11.60 -6.16
C ASP A 93 -10.99 11.11 -6.99
N ALA A 94 -11.23 10.09 -7.84
CA ALA A 94 -10.22 9.33 -8.56
C ALA A 94 -9.29 10.17 -9.45
N GLY A 95 -9.68 11.39 -9.83
CA GLY A 95 -8.88 12.28 -10.66
C GLY A 95 -9.74 12.98 -11.70
N ALA A 96 -9.09 13.73 -12.59
CA ALA A 96 -9.76 14.33 -13.73
C ALA A 96 -10.08 13.27 -14.79
N ARG A 97 -11.12 13.53 -15.60
CA ARG A 97 -11.54 12.63 -16.67
C ARG A 97 -10.37 12.30 -17.62
N GLY A 98 -10.12 11.01 -17.87
CA GLY A 98 -9.02 10.51 -18.68
C GLY A 98 -7.66 10.42 -17.96
N ARG A 99 -7.58 10.84 -16.70
CA ARG A 99 -6.38 10.73 -15.83
C ARG A 99 -6.77 10.23 -14.44
N GLU A 100 -7.76 9.36 -14.37
CA GLU A 100 -8.24 8.78 -13.12
C GLU A 100 -7.28 7.69 -12.62
N ALA A 101 -7.11 7.64 -11.31
CA ALA A 101 -6.56 6.48 -10.64
C ALA A 101 -7.49 5.28 -10.85
N VAL A 102 -6.93 4.10 -11.13
CA VAL A 102 -7.72 2.88 -11.34
C VAL A 102 -7.60 1.90 -10.17
N PRO A 103 -8.71 1.26 -9.78
CA PRO A 103 -8.68 0.25 -8.74
C PRO A 103 -8.03 -1.04 -9.24
N LEU A 104 -7.09 -1.57 -8.45
CA LEU A 104 -6.51 -2.90 -8.59
C LEU A 104 -7.33 -3.97 -7.87
N ARG A 105 -8.30 -3.56 -7.03
CA ARG A 105 -9.26 -4.46 -6.37
C ARG A 105 -8.60 -5.52 -5.48
N GLY A 106 -7.49 -5.17 -4.82
CA GLY A 106 -6.82 -6.05 -3.86
C GLY A 106 -7.48 -6.07 -2.48
N ILE A 107 -8.29 -5.05 -2.14
CA ILE A 107 -9.07 -4.96 -0.91
C ILE A 107 -10.49 -4.48 -1.24
N ASP A 108 -11.51 -5.14 -0.68
CA ASP A 108 -12.91 -4.72 -0.71
C ASP A 108 -13.13 -3.50 0.21
N MET A 109 -12.69 -2.36 -0.29
CA MET A 109 -12.85 -1.07 0.36
C MET A 109 -13.12 0.03 -0.67
N THR A 110 -13.74 1.11 -0.18
CA THR A 110 -13.89 2.37 -0.90
C THR A 110 -12.92 3.38 -0.29
N VAL A 111 -12.02 3.94 -1.09
CA VAL A 111 -10.99 4.90 -0.62
C VAL A 111 -11.22 6.27 -1.24
N ARG A 112 -11.19 7.33 -0.42
CA ARG A 112 -11.20 8.71 -0.90
C ARG A 112 -9.76 9.24 -1.01
N ARG A 113 -9.42 9.81 -2.17
CA ARG A 113 -8.10 10.43 -2.41
C ARG A 113 -7.98 11.79 -1.70
N ASN A 114 -6.78 12.12 -1.21
CA ASN A 114 -6.45 13.44 -0.64
C ASN A 114 -7.47 13.93 0.40
N ALA A 115 -7.96 13.01 1.23
CA ALA A 115 -9.21 13.18 1.93
C ALA A 115 -9.10 14.13 3.13
N PHE A 116 -7.90 14.23 3.75
CA PHE A 116 -7.63 15.17 4.83
C PHE A 116 -7.64 16.66 4.38
N GLY A 117 -7.76 16.96 3.09
CA GLY A 117 -7.94 18.32 2.57
C GLY A 117 -6.64 19.03 2.20
N ARG A 118 -6.74 20.31 1.78
CA ARG A 118 -5.61 21.13 1.29
C ARG A 118 -4.88 21.91 2.40
N GLN A 119 -5.44 22.01 3.60
CA GLN A 119 -4.92 22.87 4.68
C GLN A 119 -4.09 22.12 5.72
N VAL A 120 -4.24 20.79 5.84
CA VAL A 120 -3.31 19.91 6.57
C VAL A 120 -2.28 19.39 5.57
N ASP A 121 -1.39 20.30 5.16
CA ASP A 121 -0.20 19.97 4.37
C ASP A 121 0.76 19.17 5.23
N SER A 122 0.61 17.86 5.15
CA SER A 122 1.34 16.85 5.93
C SER A 122 1.22 16.98 7.45
N PHE A 123 0.99 15.86 8.13
CA PHE A 123 1.06 15.84 9.57
C PHE A 123 1.65 14.52 10.06
N GLU A 124 2.22 14.56 11.24
CA GLU A 124 2.75 13.39 11.92
C GLU A 124 1.99 13.17 13.21
N GLY A 125 1.80 11.91 13.57
CA GLY A 125 1.18 11.54 14.83
C GLY A 125 1.45 10.10 15.20
N ASP A 126 1.36 9.81 16.49
CA ASP A 126 1.41 8.45 16.99
C ASP A 126 0.00 7.83 16.90
N VAL A 127 -0.10 6.70 16.20
CA VAL A 127 -1.37 6.04 15.88
C VAL A 127 -1.38 4.67 16.53
N ALA A 128 -2.41 4.41 17.35
CA ALA A 128 -2.64 3.06 17.87
C ALA A 128 -2.92 2.09 16.72
N PHE A 129 -2.22 0.96 16.72
CA PHE A 129 -2.26 0.00 15.62
C PHE A 129 -2.54 -1.41 16.16
N ALA A 130 -3.64 -2.00 15.74
CA ALA A 130 -4.06 -3.33 16.18
C ALA A 130 -3.01 -4.39 15.78
N GLY A 131 -2.61 -5.20 16.75
CA GLY A 131 -1.55 -6.20 16.57
C GLY A 131 -0.13 -5.70 16.90
N LEU A 132 0.04 -4.41 17.19
CA LEU A 132 1.29 -3.84 17.71
C LEU A 132 1.09 -3.34 19.15
N GLY A 133 2.08 -3.55 20.01
CA GLY A 133 1.99 -3.21 21.44
C GLY A 133 2.00 -1.69 21.71
N ASP A 134 2.85 -0.95 21.00
CA ASP A 134 2.98 0.50 21.11
C ASP A 134 2.46 1.21 19.85
N PRO A 135 1.96 2.46 19.95
CA PRO A 135 1.59 3.26 18.80
C PRO A 135 2.70 3.36 17.76
N VAL A 136 2.32 3.45 16.48
CA VAL A 136 3.24 3.65 15.36
C VAL A 136 3.34 5.13 15.02
N ARG A 137 4.55 5.63 14.75
CA ARG A 137 4.72 6.96 14.18
C ARG A 137 4.21 6.94 12.74
N ALA A 138 3.17 7.71 12.46
CA ALA A 138 2.55 7.79 11.13
C ALA A 138 2.77 9.18 10.54
N VAL A 139 3.28 9.21 9.31
CA VAL A 139 3.48 10.43 8.51
C VAL A 139 2.45 10.45 7.39
N PHE A 140 1.53 11.40 7.44
CA PHE A 140 0.45 11.56 6.47
C PHE A 140 0.82 12.67 5.50
N ILE A 141 0.89 12.39 4.20
CA ILE A 141 1.19 13.40 3.16
C ILE A 141 0.10 13.30 2.10
N ARG A 142 -0.79 14.30 2.06
CA ARG A 142 -2.01 14.27 1.21
C ARG A 142 -2.75 12.93 1.32
N ALA A 143 -2.84 12.42 2.53
CA ALA A 143 -3.23 11.05 2.77
C ALA A 143 -4.68 10.76 2.32
N PRO A 144 -4.94 9.54 1.82
CA PRO A 144 -6.30 9.06 1.66
C PRO A 144 -6.92 8.64 3.00
N TRP A 145 -8.19 8.25 2.98
CA TRP A 145 -8.77 7.39 4.02
C TRP A 145 -9.73 6.37 3.41
N VAL A 146 -10.05 5.34 4.19
CA VAL A 146 -11.09 4.38 3.82
C VAL A 146 -12.45 4.90 4.28
N GLU A 147 -13.36 5.13 3.31
CA GLU A 147 -14.76 5.55 3.53
C GLU A 147 -15.62 4.35 3.94
N ARG A 148 -15.39 3.20 3.30
CA ARG A 148 -16.11 1.96 3.55
C ARG A 148 -15.13 0.80 3.54
N ALA A 149 -15.23 -0.05 4.56
CA ALA A 149 -14.57 -1.35 4.63
C ALA A 149 -15.61 -2.46 4.44
N GLY A 150 -15.31 -3.47 3.62
CA GLY A 150 -16.15 -4.66 3.45
C GLY A 150 -16.14 -5.60 4.65
N GLU A 151 -17.01 -6.62 4.64
CA GLU A 151 -17.22 -7.55 5.76
C GLU A 151 -15.97 -8.33 6.16
N GLY A 152 -15.09 -8.63 5.19
CA GLY A 152 -13.82 -9.34 5.43
C GLY A 152 -12.60 -8.44 5.71
N VAL A 153 -12.79 -7.12 5.80
CA VAL A 153 -11.69 -6.17 5.98
C VAL A 153 -11.49 -5.86 7.45
N GLN A 154 -10.30 -6.17 7.97
CA GLN A 154 -9.90 -5.84 9.33
C GLN A 154 -9.39 -4.41 9.39
N VAL A 155 -9.98 -3.59 10.27
CA VAL A 155 -9.47 -2.24 10.56
C VAL A 155 -8.36 -2.34 11.59
N LEU A 156 -7.16 -1.89 11.22
CA LEU A 156 -5.98 -1.95 12.06
C LEU A 156 -5.70 -0.63 12.77
N ALA A 157 -6.03 0.51 12.17
CA ALA A 157 -5.78 1.81 12.77
C ALA A 157 -6.79 2.86 12.34
N ARG A 158 -7.01 3.84 13.22
CA ARG A 158 -7.80 5.05 12.95
C ARG A 158 -7.04 6.31 13.35
N ALA A 159 -7.19 7.37 12.58
CA ALA A 159 -6.69 8.70 12.91
C ALA A 159 -7.77 9.75 12.57
N ALA A 160 -7.98 10.70 13.48
CA ALA A 160 -9.04 11.70 13.39
C ALA A 160 -10.43 11.11 13.05
N GLY A 161 -10.76 9.94 13.60
CA GLY A 161 -12.03 9.24 13.36
C GLY A 161 -12.06 8.37 12.08
N HIS A 162 -11.14 8.57 11.15
CA HIS A 162 -11.09 7.87 9.88
C HIS A 162 -10.22 6.61 9.92
N ILE A 163 -10.55 5.62 9.07
CA ILE A 163 -9.77 4.39 8.92
C ILE A 163 -8.52 4.71 8.10
N VAL A 164 -7.35 4.40 8.66
CA VAL A 164 -6.03 4.71 8.05
C VAL A 164 -5.10 3.51 7.92
N ALA A 165 -5.47 2.35 8.45
CA ALA A 165 -4.82 1.09 8.13
C ALA A 165 -5.82 -0.06 8.13
N VAL A 166 -5.71 -0.95 7.16
CA VAL A 166 -6.57 -2.11 6.98
C VAL A 166 -5.79 -3.32 6.51
N ARG A 167 -6.35 -4.51 6.75
CA ARG A 167 -5.88 -5.78 6.18
C ARG A 167 -7.05 -6.61 5.71
N GLN A 168 -6.90 -7.28 4.56
CA GLN A 168 -7.82 -8.32 4.09
C GLN A 168 -6.99 -9.53 3.63
N GLY A 169 -7.07 -10.63 4.37
CA GLY A 169 -6.25 -11.81 4.09
C GLY A 169 -4.75 -11.48 4.12
N VAL A 170 -4.09 -11.63 2.96
CA VAL A 170 -2.65 -11.37 2.76
C VAL A 170 -2.35 -9.96 2.23
N VAL A 171 -3.37 -9.10 2.09
CA VAL A 171 -3.23 -7.75 1.57
C VAL A 171 -3.34 -6.73 2.70
N LEU A 172 -2.34 -5.86 2.81
CA LEU A 172 -2.22 -4.79 3.82
C LEU A 172 -2.33 -3.43 3.12
N ALA A 173 -2.90 -2.43 3.79
CA ALA A 173 -2.84 -1.05 3.31
C ALA A 173 -2.77 -0.05 4.46
N THR A 174 -1.99 1.02 4.27
CA THR A 174 -1.88 2.17 5.18
C THR A 174 -2.07 3.49 4.41
N ALA A 175 -2.70 4.48 5.04
CA ALA A 175 -2.88 5.81 4.46
C ALA A 175 -1.64 6.71 4.65
N PHE A 176 -0.72 6.29 5.51
CA PHE A 176 0.51 7.01 5.87
C PHE A 176 1.75 6.32 5.28
N HIS A 177 2.90 6.95 5.42
CA HIS A 177 4.18 6.52 4.88
C HIS A 177 5.10 5.96 5.98
N PRO A 178 5.02 4.66 6.35
CA PRO A 178 5.94 4.10 7.35
C PRO A 178 7.38 4.00 6.84
N GLU A 179 7.61 3.96 5.52
CA GLU A 179 8.92 3.81 4.89
C GLU A 179 9.86 4.99 5.15
N ILE A 180 9.30 6.19 5.29
CA ILE A 180 10.05 7.42 5.60
C ILE A 180 10.24 7.64 7.10
N THR A 181 9.74 6.73 7.93
CA THR A 181 9.99 6.71 9.38
C THR A 181 11.17 5.80 9.70
N GLY A 182 11.71 5.88 10.91
CA GLY A 182 12.65 4.89 11.43
C GLY A 182 11.98 3.59 11.93
N ASP A 183 10.65 3.53 11.92
CA ASP A 183 9.89 2.41 12.48
C ASP A 183 9.56 1.37 11.39
N ARG A 184 10.13 0.17 11.53
CA ARG A 184 9.99 -0.91 10.55
C ARG A 184 8.88 -1.91 10.88
N ARG A 185 8.11 -1.69 11.95
CA ARG A 185 7.11 -2.66 12.42
C ARG A 185 6.03 -2.95 11.37
N ILE A 186 5.68 -1.98 10.52
CA ILE A 186 4.71 -2.20 9.43
C ILE A 186 5.29 -3.08 8.31
N HIS A 187 6.54 -2.83 7.90
CA HIS A 187 7.23 -3.69 6.92
C HIS A 187 7.48 -5.09 7.49
N GLN A 188 7.83 -5.19 8.77
CA GLN A 188 7.98 -6.46 9.47
C GLN A 188 6.66 -7.24 9.50
N LEU A 189 5.55 -6.57 9.86
CA LEU A 189 4.21 -7.16 9.80
C LEU A 189 3.90 -7.69 8.39
N PHE A 190 4.19 -6.93 7.34
CA PHE A 190 3.96 -7.40 5.97
C PHE A 190 4.83 -8.61 5.62
N VAL A 191 6.13 -8.60 5.95
CA VAL A 191 7.01 -9.75 5.71
C VAL A 191 6.55 -10.98 6.49
N ASP A 192 6.02 -10.81 7.70
CA ASP A 192 5.46 -11.90 8.48
C ASP A 192 4.18 -12.46 7.85
N ILE A 193 3.29 -11.60 7.32
CA ILE A 193 2.14 -12.03 6.51
C ILE A 193 2.59 -12.88 5.31
N VAL A 194 3.61 -12.43 4.57
CA VAL A 194 4.16 -13.18 3.41
C VAL A 194 4.70 -14.55 3.83
N ARG A 195 5.28 -14.66 5.02
CA ARG A 195 5.78 -15.91 5.59
C ARG A 195 4.68 -16.81 6.18
N GLY A 196 3.41 -16.40 6.14
CA GLY A 196 2.31 -17.09 6.79
C GLY A 196 2.35 -17.01 8.33
N ARG A 197 3.03 -16.00 8.87
CA ARG A 197 3.14 -15.74 10.31
C ARG A 197 2.14 -14.63 10.67
N ARG A 198 1.02 -15.03 11.27
CA ARG A 198 -0.09 -14.20 11.79
C ARG A 198 -0.56 -13.05 10.88
#